data_AF-A0A9X8ZYM9-F1
#
_entry.id   AF-A0A9X8ZYM9-F1
#
_cell.length_a   1.000
_cell.length_b   1.000
_cell.length_c   1.000
_cell.angle_alpha   90.00
_cell.angle_beta   90.00
_cell.angle_gamma   90.00
#
_symmetry.space_group_name_H-M   'P 1'
#
loop_
_entity.id
_entity.type
_entity.pdbx_description
1 polymer ?
#
loop_
_entity_poly.entity_id
_entity_poly.type
_entity_poly.pdbx_seq_one_letter_code
_entity_poly.pdbx_strand_id
1 'polypeptide(L)' 'MEVTFTVSKWDEKPIDDTRKDFPINIAHVEYDIDGELQGKAFVEYLLYYLDSN' A
#
# COMPACT_ATOMS: atom_id res chain seq x y z
N MET A 1 0.49 5.34 -25.46
CA MET A 1 -0.67 5.31 -24.55
C MET A 1 -0.08 5.13 -23.16
N GLU A 2 -0.20 6.16 -22.33
CA GLU A 2 0.47 6.26 -21.03
C GLU A 2 -0.60 6.52 -19.98
N VAL A 3 -0.54 5.74 -18.89
CA VAL A 3 -1.44 5.84 -17.75
C VAL A 3 -0.56 6.05 -16.54
N THR A 4 -0.89 7.07 -15.75
CA THR A 4 -0.16 7.41 -14.53
C THR A 4 -0.95 6.91 -13.34
N PHE A 5 -0.25 6.27 -12.41
CA PHE A 5 -0.80 5.80 -11.14
C PHE A 5 -0.17 6.62 -10.02
N THR A 6 -0.98 7.38 -9.30
CA THR A 6 -0.54 8.21 -8.19
C THR A 6 -1.11 7.66 -6.89
N VAL A 7 -0.25 7.37 -5.92
CA VAL A 7 -0.71 7.00 -4.57
C VAL A 7 -1.35 8.22 -3.93
N SER A 8 -2.66 8.16 -3.67
CA SER A 8 -3.41 9.24 -3.05
C SER A 8 -3.56 9.05 -1.54
N LYS A 9 -3.53 7.80 -1.07
CA LYS A 9 -3.49 7.46 0.36
C LYS A 9 -2.71 6.18 0.60
N TRP A 10 -1.89 6.19 1.65
CA TRP A 10 -1.18 5.02 2.17
C TRP A 10 -1.50 4.86 3.66
N ASP A 11 -2.37 3.90 3.98
CA ASP A 11 -2.79 3.62 5.36
C ASP A 11 -2.23 2.27 5.79
N GLU A 12 -1.06 2.32 6.41
CA GLU A 12 -0.31 1.15 6.85
C GLU A 12 -0.32 1.02 8.37
N LYS A 13 -0.56 -0.21 8.84
CA LYS A 13 -0.54 -0.55 10.26
C LYS A 13 0.01 -1.96 10.49
N PRO A 14 0.64 -2.23 11.63
CA PRO A 14 0.98 -3.60 12.02
C PRO A 14 -0.28 -4.46 12.07
N ILE A 15 -0.19 -5.70 11.59
CA ILE A 15 -1.28 -6.67 11.70
C ILE A 15 -1.38 -7.23 13.12
N ASP A 16 -0.25 -7.28 13.83
CA ASP A 16 -0.10 -7.79 15.19
C ASP A 16 1.10 -7.12 15.88
N ASP A 17 0.81 -6.17 16.77
CA ASP A 17 1.81 -5.43 17.54
C ASP A 17 2.60 -6.31 18.55
N THR A 18 2.14 -7.53 18.79
CA THR A 18 2.77 -8.46 19.75
C THR A 18 3.84 -9.34 19.09
N ARG A 19 3.79 -9.51 17.76
CA ARG A 19 4.75 -10.32 16.99
C ARG A 19 5.98 -9.51 16.58
N LYS A 20 6.86 -9.28 17.55
CA LYS A 20 8.10 -8.51 17.35
C LYS A 20 9.15 -9.22 16.51
N ASP A 21 9.17 -10.54 16.53
CA ASP A 21 10.17 -11.34 15.78
C ASP A 21 9.84 -11.44 14.28
N PHE A 22 8.60 -11.14 13.90
CA PHE A 22 8.14 -11.16 12.52
C PHE A 22 7.08 -10.08 12.28
N PRO A 23 7.50 -8.80 12.24
CA PRO A 23 6.58 -7.69 12.07
C PRO A 23 6.01 -7.71 10.64
N ILE A 24 4.70 -7.96 10.55
CA ILE A 24 3.95 -7.87 9.28
C ILE A 24 3.03 -6.65 9.38
N ASN A 25 3.04 -5.83 8.35
CA ASN A 25 2.12 -4.71 8.22
C ASN A 25 1.05 -5.03 7.16
N ILE A 26 -0.15 -4.52 7.38
CA ILE A 26 -1.19 -4.44 6.35
C ILE A 26 -1.29 -2.98 5.89
N ALA A 27 -1.30 -2.77 4.58
CA ALA A 27 -1.44 -1.43 4.00
C ALA A 27 -2.63 -1.37 3.05
N HIS A 28 -3.59 -0.48 3.36
CA HIS A 28 -4.66 -0.11 2.47
C HIS A 28 -4.23 1.11 1.65
N VAL A 29 -4.08 0.93 0.34
CA VAL A 29 -3.52 1.94 -0.55
C VAL A 29 -4.56 2.35 -1.59
N GLU A 30 -4.78 3.65 -1.68
CA GLU A 30 -5.64 4.27 -2.68
C GLU A 30 -4.78 4.86 -3.79
N TYR A 31 -5.19 4.60 -5.04
CA TYR A 31 -4.54 5.13 -6.24
C TYR A 31 -5.51 5.97 -7.04
N ASP A 32 -5.07 7.16 -7.44
CA ASP A 32 -5.67 7.93 -8.51
C ASP A 32 -5.02 7.52 -9.84
N ILE A 33 -5.86 7.21 -10.82
CA ILE A 33 -5.45 6.74 -12.15
C ILE A 33 -5.85 7.82 -13.15
N ASP A 34 -4.86 8.36 -13.86
CA ASP A 34 -5.03 9.44 -14.83
C ASP A 34 -4.44 9.05 -16.20
N GLY A 35 -5.05 9.58 -17.26
CA GLY A 35 -4.65 9.33 -18.65
C GLY A 35 -5.80 8.79 -19.48
N GLU A 36 -5.52 7.80 -20.32
CA GLU A 36 -6.54 7.14 -21.16
C GLU A 36 -7.51 6.27 -20.35
N LEU A 37 -7.04 5.71 -19.24
CA LEU A 37 -7.86 5.11 -18.20
C LEU A 37 -7.94 6.09 -17.04
N GLN A 38 -9.16 6.41 -16.60
CA GLN A 38 -9.40 7.32 -15.48
C GLN A 38 -10.20 6.63 -14.40
N GLY A 39 -9.80 6.80 -13.14
CA GLY A 39 -10.55 6.28 -12.01
C GLY A 39 -9.76 6.23 -10.72
N LYS A 40 -10.29 5.45 -9.77
CA LYS A 40 -9.65 5.17 -8.49
C LYS A 40 -9.52 3.66 -8.30
N ALA A 41 -8.43 3.23 -7.69
CA ALA A 41 -8.23 1.83 -7.30
C ALA A 41 -7.86 1.72 -5.82
N PHE A 42 -8.23 0.59 -5.22
CA PHE A 42 -7.91 0.24 -3.85
C PHE A 42 -7.10 -1.06 -3.87
N VAL A 43 -5.98 -1.09 -3.15
CA VAL A 43 -5.11 -2.28 -3.04
C VAL A 43 -4.79 -2.55 -1.58
N GLU A 44 -4.91 -3.81 -1.17
CA GLU A 44 -4.52 -4.29 0.16
C GLU A 44 -3.19 -5.05 0.04
N TYR A 45 -2.15 -4.58 0.74
CA TYR A 45 -0.86 -5.25 0.79
C TYR A 45 -0.62 -5.90 2.15
N LEU A 46 0.04 -7.06 2.12
CA LEU A 46 0.72 -7.65 3.28
C LEU A 46 2.22 -7.42 3.10
N LEU A 47 2.81 -6.65 4.01
CA LEU A 47 4.18 -6.15 3.91
C LEU A 47 5.03 -6.79 5.01
N TYR A 48 6.18 -7.33 4.61
CA TYR A 48 7.23 -7.80 5.50
C TYR A 48 8.52 -7.09 5.13
N TYR A 49 9.03 -6.25 6.04
CA TYR A 49 10.24 -5.47 5.81
C TYR A 49 11.45 -6.25 6.28
N LEU A 50 12.41 -6.47 5.38
CA LEU A 50 13.67 -7.15 5.69
C LEU A 50 14.64 -6.27 6.49
N ASP A 51 14.50 -4.95 6.35
CA ASP A 51 15.26 -3.95 7.07
C ASP A 51 14.31 -2.80 7.38
N SER A 52 14.04 -2.59 8.68
CA SER A 52 13.21 -1.49 9.16
C SER A 52 14.09 -0.67 10.09
N ASN A 53 14.66 0.42 9.56
CA ASN A 53 15.46 1.37 10.33
C ASN A 53 14.66 2.04 11.45
#